data_AF-B2VBF8-F1
#
_entry.id   AF-B2VBF8-F1
#
_cell.length_a   1.000
_cell.length_b   1.000
_cell.length_c   1.000
_cell.angle_alpha   90.00
_cell.angle_beta   90.00
_cell.angle_gamma   90.00
#
_symmetry.space_group_name_H-M   'P 1'
#
loop_
_entity.id
_entity.type
_entity.pdbx_description
1 polymer ?
#
loop_
_entity_poly.entity_id
_entity_poly.type
_entity_poly.pdbx_seq_one_letter_code
_entity_poly.pdbx_strand_id
1 'polypeptide(L)' 'MKTMPLCDAICRVEQAQGVLSVWMEMGIFNRTLSPRMVGALITLLEGVPEAMNATNSELVDYMNREGKA' A
#
# COMPACT_ATOMS: atom_id res chain seq x y z
N MET A 1 15.30 -6.70 -6.55
CA MET A 1 13.82 -6.63 -6.71
C MET A 1 13.49 -5.31 -7.39
N LYS A 2 12.57 -5.29 -8.35
CA LYS A 2 12.09 -4.01 -8.90
C LYS A 2 11.28 -3.30 -7.81
N THR A 3 11.69 -2.10 -7.45
CA THR A 3 10.93 -1.25 -6.54
C THR A 3 9.68 -0.75 -7.27
N MET A 4 8.52 -0.85 -6.62
CA MET A 4 7.27 -0.29 -7.13
C MET A 4 7.36 1.23 -7.09
N PRO A 5 6.96 1.97 -8.14
CA PRO A 5 6.83 3.42 -8.09
C PRO A 5 5.86 3.88 -7.00
N LEU A 6 6.13 5.04 -6.37
CA LEU A 6 5.26 5.57 -5.30
C LEU A 6 3.81 5.77 -5.77
N CYS A 7 3.60 6.21 -7.01
CA CYS A 7 2.25 6.39 -7.56
C CYS A 7 1.45 5.08 -7.60
N ASP A 8 2.12 3.97 -7.92
CA ASP A 8 1.50 2.65 -7.97
C ASP A 8 1.19 2.17 -6.55
N ALA A 9 2.07 2.46 -5.59
CA ALA A 9 1.85 2.15 -4.18
C ALA A 9 0.63 2.91 -3.62
N ILE A 10 0.49 4.19 -3.95
CA ILE A 10 -0.69 4.99 -3.59
C ILE A 10 -1.95 4.40 -4.20
N CYS A 11 -1.94 4.09 -5.50
CA CYS A 11 -3.10 3.50 -6.18
C CYS A 11 -3.52 2.16 -5.55
N ARG A 12 -2.56 1.33 -5.13
CA ARG A 12 -2.85 0.07 -4.43
C ARG A 12 -3.49 0.29 -3.05
N VAL A 13 -3.07 1.32 -2.31
CA VAL A 13 -3.72 1.70 -1.06
C VAL A 13 -5.17 2.11 -1.31
N GLU A 14 -5.42 2.94 -2.33
CA GLU A 14 -6.78 3.36 -2.69
C GLU A 14 -7.66 2.17 -3.11
N GLN A 15 -7.11 1.23 -3.88
CA GLN A 15 -7.80 -0.01 -4.22
C GLN A 15 -8.12 -0.87 -2.99
N ALA A 16 -7.17 -1.04 -2.08
CA ALA A 16 -7.38 -1.77 -0.84
C ALA A 16 -8.48 -1.12 0.02
N GLN A 17 -8.49 0.21 0.11
CA GLN A 17 -9.55 0.96 0.77
C GLN A 17 -10.90 0.74 0.11
N GLY A 18 -10.98 0.80 -1.22
CA GLY A 18 -12.22 0.53 -1.96
C GLY A 18 -12.75 -0.89 -1.74
N VAL A 19 -11.87 -1.89 -1.79
CA VAL A 19 -12.23 -3.29 -1.53
C VAL A 19 -12.74 -3.46 -0.10
N LEU A 20 -12.09 -2.83 0.88
CA LEU A 20 -12.53 -2.88 2.28
C LEU A 20 -13.90 -2.19 2.47
N SER A 21 -14.13 -1.02 1.87
CA SER A 21 -15.41 -0.32 1.93
C SER A 21 -16.55 -1.19 1.41
N VAL A 22 -16.37 -1.76 0.22
CA VAL A 22 -17.36 -2.66 -0.40
C VAL A 22 -17.59 -3.91 0.45
N TRP A 23 -16.53 -4.48 1.04
CA TRP A 23 -16.65 -5.61 1.95
C TRP A 23 -17.51 -5.28 3.19
N MET A 24 -17.27 -4.12 3.82
CA MET A 24 -18.02 -3.70 5.00
C MET A 24 -19.50 -3.42 4.69
N GLU A 25 -19.78 -2.78 3.55
CA GLU A 25 -21.15 -2.46 3.12
C GLU A 25 -21.99 -3.69 2.80
N MET A 26 -21.37 -4.78 2.32
CA MET A 26 -22.08 -6.04 2.07
C MET A 26 -22.68 -6.66 3.35
N GLY A 27 -22.17 -6.32 4.55
CA GLY A 27 -22.65 -6.89 5.82
C GLY A 27 -22.40 -8.40 5.96
N ILE A 28 -21.62 -9.01 5.06
CA ILE A 28 -21.33 -10.44 5.03
C ILE A 28 -20.08 -10.71 5.85
N PHE A 29 -20.21 -10.73 7.18
CA PHE A 29 -19.21 -11.31 8.07
C PHE A 29 -19.41 -12.83 8.16
N ASN A 30 -19.24 -13.51 7.03
CA ASN A 30 -19.23 -14.97 6.98
C ASN A 30 -17.82 -15.48 7.25
N ARG A 31 -17.68 -16.47 8.15
CA ARG A 31 -16.42 -17.14 8.53
C ARG A 31 -15.58 -17.63 7.33
N THR A 32 -16.21 -17.87 6.19
CA THR A 32 -15.54 -18.33 4.96
C THR A 32 -15.10 -17.20 4.02
N LEU A 33 -15.81 -16.06 4.02
CA LEU A 33 -15.51 -14.91 3.16
C LEU A 33 -14.44 -14.01 3.79
N SER A 34 -14.48 -13.83 5.11
CA SER A 34 -13.55 -12.95 5.82
C SER A 34 -12.06 -13.29 5.58
N PRO A 35 -11.62 -14.56 5.62
CA PRO A 35 -10.23 -14.89 5.32
C PRO A 35 -9.81 -14.56 3.88
N ARG A 36 -10.73 -14.69 2.92
CA ARG A 36 -10.46 -14.36 1.50
C ARG A 36 -10.30 -12.86 1.31
N MET A 37 -11.14 -12.05 1.96
CA MET A 37 -11.04 -10.60 1.90
C MET A 37 -9.77 -10.08 2.57
N VAL A 38 -9.40 -10.65 3.72
CA VAL A 38 -8.11 -10.36 4.37
C VAL A 38 -6.94 -10.72 3.44
N GLY A 39 -6.97 -11.89 2.80
CA GLY A 39 -5.96 -12.29 1.82
C GLY A 39 -5.86 -11.31 0.64
N ALA A 40 -6.99 -10.87 0.08
CA ALA A 40 -7.02 -9.89 -1.00
C ALA A 40 -6.41 -8.54 -0.58
N LEU A 41 -6.72 -8.05 0.63
CA LEU A 41 -6.14 -6.82 1.16
C LEU A 41 -4.62 -6.94 1.36
N ILE A 42 -4.13 -8.07 1.87
CA ILE A 42 -2.70 -8.32 2.03
C ILE A 42 -2.00 -8.32 0.66
N THR A 43 -2.57 -9.00 -0.34
CA THR A 43 -2.02 -9.03 -1.70
C THR A 43 -2.01 -7.65 -2.36
N LEU A 44 -3.07 -6.85 -2.17
CA LEU A 44 -3.10 -5.48 -2.69
C LEU A 44 -2.01 -4.61 -2.07
N LEU A 45 -1.77 -4.75 -0.78
CA LEU A 45 -0.78 -3.97 -0.04
C LEU A 45 0.65 -4.54 -0.11
N GLU A 46 0.86 -5.66 -0.80
CA GLU A 46 2.17 -6.29 -0.96
C GLU A 46 3.13 -5.34 -1.71
N GLY A 47 4.29 -5.07 -1.11
CA GLY A 47 5.31 -4.18 -1.67
C GLY A 47 5.08 -2.69 -1.45
N VAL A 48 3.92 -2.28 -0.88
CA VAL A 48 3.61 -0.88 -0.60
C VAL A 48 4.53 -0.30 0.48
N PRO A 49 4.74 -0.95 1.64
CA PRO A 49 5.64 -0.42 2.67
C PRO A 49 7.08 -0.24 2.17
N GLU A 50 7.57 -1.16 1.34
CA GLU A 50 8.90 -1.11 0.75
C GLU A 50 9.04 0.07 -0.21
N ALA A 51 8.04 0.31 -1.07
CA ALA A 51 8.01 1.45 -1.99
C ALA A 51 8.01 2.80 -1.24
N MET A 52 7.22 2.90 -0.17
CA MET A 52 7.17 4.10 0.68
C MET A 52 8.51 4.34 1.38
N ASN A 53 9.12 3.31 1.95
CA ASN A 53 10.42 3.42 2.61
C ASN A 53 11.55 3.79 1.63
N ALA A 54 11.57 3.20 0.44
CA ALA A 54 12.53 3.54 -0.60
C ALA A 54 12.43 5.02 -0.99
N THR A 55 11.21 5.49 -1.25
CA THR A 55 10.97 6.90 -1.60
C THR A 55 11.36 7.84 -0.45
N ASN A 56 11.03 7.50 0.80
CA ASN A 56 11.42 8.30 1.96
C ASN A 56 12.94 8.38 2.12
N SER A 57 13.66 7.27 1.89
CA SER A 57 15.12 7.26 1.90
C SER A 57 15.71 8.18 0.83
N GLU A 58 15.17 8.12 -0.39
CA GLU A 58 15.60 8.99 -1.48
C GLU A 58 15.39 10.47 -1.14
N LEU A 59 14.22 10.82 -0.60
CA LEU A 59 13.91 12.20 -0.17
C LEU A 59 14.89 12.71 0.89
N VAL A 60 15.21 11.88 1.90
CA VAL A 60 16.21 12.22 2.91
C VAL A 60 17.58 12.45 2.28
N ASP A 61 18.00 11.62 1.33
CA ASP A 61 19.26 11.79 0.61
C ASP A 61 19.28 13.06 -0.26
N TYR A 62 18.16 13.44 -0.87
CA TYR A 62 18.05 14.72 -1.58
C TYR A 62 18.20 15.90 -0.62
N MET A 63 17.47 15.92 0.50
CA MET A 63 17.55 17.00 1.49
C MET A 63 18.96 17.16 2.08
N ASN A 64 19.64 16.04 2.36
CA ASN A 64 21.01 16.04 2.88
C ASN A 64 22.05 16.56 1.88
N ARG A 65 21.76 16.48 0.57
CA ARG A 65 22.61 17.05 -0.49
C ARG A 65 22.38 18.55 -0.64
N GLU A 66 21.14 19.01 -0.56
CA GLU A 66 20.80 20.44 -0.66
C GLU A 66 21.24 21.24 0.57
N GLY A 67 21.17 20.65 1.78
CA GLY A 67 21.65 21.29 3.01
C GLY A 67 23.18 21.42 3.14
N LYS A 68 23.94 20.94 2.15
CA LYS A 68 25.41 21.01 2.09
C LYS A 68 25.94 21.98 1.02
N ALA A 69 25.05 22.75 0.37
CA ALA A 69 25.40 23.75 -0.65
C ALA A 69 25.51 25.17 -0.06
#